data_AF-A0A924KNZ9-F1
#
_entry.id   AF-A0A924KNZ9-F1
#
_cell.length_a   1.000
_cell.length_b   1.000
_cell.length_c   1.000
_cell.angle_alpha   90.00
_cell.angle_beta   90.00
_cell.angle_gamma   90.00
#
_symmetry.space_group_name_H-M   'P 1'
#
loop_
_entity.id
_entity.type
_entity.pdbx_description
1 polymer ?
#
loop_
_entity_poly.entity_id
_entity_poly.type
_entity_poly.pdbx_seq_one_letter_code
_entity_poly.pdbx_strand_id
1 'polypeptide(L)'
;ALGLTRAPDEPPRAFTIRTIELAPPRTPLADATASPAVATPAKPARPKRVQQPIAVRQPTAAAPENRNDTVMAPTQVTQPEADELPAVLTAQTADNAPVEAFSPLPAPRPPREAVQSLKVHALPPPMRLSYTVQADKFPFSLNSELLWSHDGKHFEARLEFSAFGQSRLQTSRGDIAPEGLEPLRFSDKFRSEVAAHFDRQKGKVTFSANTPDAVLLAGAQDRLSILVQLAAMVASHPEAYPEATTIAIQTIGPREADTWLFTVGQMETLTLPGGEQTALKLVRNPRKEFDQRVELWLAPAMSYLPVRIRITEANGAYVDQKWRASHKDP
;
A
#
# COMPACT_ATOMS: atom_id res chain seq x y z
N ALA A 1 -61.55 3.84 56.89
CA ALA A 1 -61.48 2.40 56.59
C ALA A 1 -60.47 2.20 55.49
N LEU A 2 -59.59 1.19 55.67
CA LEU A 2 -58.72 0.54 54.68
C LEU A 2 -57.56 1.40 54.12
N GLY A 3 -56.30 0.97 54.13
CA GLY A 3 -55.74 -0.32 54.49
C GLY A 3 -54.37 -0.44 53.81
N LEU A 4 -53.32 -0.64 54.60
CA LEU A 4 -52.00 -1.11 54.15
C LEU A 4 -52.15 -2.52 53.59
N THR A 5 -51.77 -2.76 52.33
CA THR A 5 -51.62 -4.13 51.81
C THR A 5 -50.42 -4.27 50.88
N ARG A 6 -49.33 -4.72 51.52
CA ARG A 6 -48.31 -5.70 51.10
C ARG A 6 -48.41 -6.26 49.66
N ALA A 7 -47.28 -6.18 48.95
CA ALA A 7 -47.03 -6.88 47.69
C ALA A 7 -46.97 -8.42 47.89
N PRO A 8 -47.52 -9.24 46.97
CA PRO A 8 -47.31 -10.67 46.96
C PRO A 8 -46.07 -11.10 46.15
N ASP A 9 -45.44 -12.16 46.66
CA ASP A 9 -44.27 -12.93 46.20
C ASP A 9 -44.10 -13.11 44.68
N GLU A 10 -42.89 -12.86 44.18
CA GLU A 10 -42.38 -13.42 42.92
C GLU A 10 -41.84 -14.84 43.20
N PRO A 11 -42.29 -15.90 42.49
CA PRO A 11 -41.77 -17.25 42.71
C PRO A 11 -40.32 -17.38 42.21
N PRO A 12 -39.48 -18.24 42.83
CA PRO A 12 -38.08 -18.35 42.46
C PRO A 12 -37.90 -18.88 41.03
N ARG A 13 -37.03 -18.22 40.28
CA ARG A 13 -36.62 -18.62 38.92
C ARG A 13 -35.89 -19.97 38.99
N ALA A 14 -36.47 -20.99 38.35
CA ALA A 14 -35.86 -22.30 38.23
C ALA A 14 -34.60 -22.22 37.34
N PHE A 15 -33.44 -22.62 37.91
CA PHE A 15 -32.21 -22.82 37.16
C PHE A 15 -32.24 -24.19 36.48
N THR A 16 -32.27 -24.21 35.14
CA THR A 16 -32.09 -25.43 34.36
C THR A 16 -30.60 -25.72 34.20
N ILE A 17 -30.09 -26.69 34.96
CA ILE A 17 -28.74 -27.24 34.76
C ILE A 17 -28.86 -28.37 33.73
N ARG A 18 -28.29 -28.20 32.53
CA ARG A 18 -28.10 -29.30 31.58
C ARG A 18 -26.80 -30.02 31.93
N THR A 19 -26.91 -31.23 32.44
CA THR A 19 -25.81 -32.17 32.62
C THR A 19 -25.31 -32.65 31.26
N ILE A 20 -24.01 -32.50 30.99
CA ILE A 20 -23.35 -33.06 29.82
C ILE A 20 -22.85 -34.46 30.21
N GLU A 21 -23.41 -35.50 29.60
CA GLU A 21 -22.95 -36.88 29.73
C GLU A 21 -21.74 -37.10 28.81
N LEU A 22 -20.57 -37.35 29.38
CA LEU A 22 -19.36 -37.69 28.62
C LEU A 22 -19.41 -39.16 28.19
N ALA A 23 -19.31 -39.41 26.89
CA ALA A 23 -19.15 -40.74 26.32
C ALA A 23 -17.80 -41.38 26.74
N PRO A 24 -17.74 -42.70 27.01
CA PRO A 24 -16.52 -43.37 27.44
C PRO A 24 -15.51 -43.56 26.29
N PRO A 25 -14.19 -43.55 26.58
CA PRO A 25 -13.15 -43.76 25.57
C PRO A 25 -13.09 -45.21 25.10
N ARG A 26 -12.95 -45.42 23.79
CA ARG A 26 -12.73 -46.74 23.19
C ARG A 26 -11.27 -47.15 23.32
N THR A 27 -11.02 -48.25 24.02
CA THR A 27 -9.73 -48.93 24.12
C THR A 27 -9.40 -49.67 22.80
N PRO A 28 -8.14 -49.67 22.32
CA PRO A 28 -7.76 -50.39 21.11
C PRO A 28 -7.43 -51.86 21.42
N LEU A 29 -8.01 -52.80 20.67
CA LEU A 29 -7.56 -54.20 20.64
C LEU A 29 -6.54 -54.38 19.50
N ALA A 30 -5.35 -54.80 19.87
CA ALA A 30 -4.45 -55.59 19.04
C ALA A 30 -4.92 -57.06 19.09
N ASP A 31 -5.02 -57.74 17.95
CA ASP A 31 -4.01 -58.74 17.54
C ASP A 31 -4.35 -59.40 16.19
N ALA A 32 -3.29 -59.93 15.59
CA ALA A 32 -3.15 -60.43 14.24
C ALA A 32 -3.99 -61.67 13.86
N THR A 33 -4.24 -61.87 12.55
CA THR A 33 -3.63 -62.97 11.76
C THR A 33 -4.11 -63.02 10.30
N ALA A 34 -3.17 -63.47 9.45
CA ALA A 34 -3.30 -64.20 8.18
C ALA A 34 -3.66 -63.45 6.87
N SER A 35 -2.65 -63.45 5.99
CA SER A 35 -2.70 -63.23 4.54
C SER A 35 -3.35 -64.43 3.82
N PRO A 36 -3.89 -64.21 2.60
CA PRO A 36 -3.15 -64.75 1.46
C PRO A 36 -3.03 -63.77 0.28
N ALA A 37 -1.98 -64.01 -0.51
CA ALA A 37 -1.62 -63.31 -1.74
C ALA A 37 -2.65 -63.52 -2.88
N VAL A 38 -2.73 -62.56 -3.81
CA VAL A 38 -2.60 -62.75 -5.29
C VAL A 38 -2.85 -61.43 -6.05
N ALA A 39 -1.95 -61.17 -7.02
CA ALA A 39 -2.06 -60.39 -8.26
C ALA A 39 -2.22 -58.84 -8.25
N THR A 40 -1.14 -58.18 -8.68
CA THR A 40 -1.07 -56.84 -9.26
C THR A 40 -1.79 -56.77 -10.62
N PRO A 41 -2.43 -55.62 -10.95
CA PRO A 41 -2.26 -55.06 -12.29
C PRO A 41 -1.89 -53.57 -12.30
N ALA A 42 -1.27 -53.20 -13.42
CA ALA A 42 -0.47 -52.01 -13.64
C ALA A 42 -1.23 -50.68 -13.86
N LYS A 43 -0.46 -49.61 -13.67
CA LYS A 43 -0.70 -48.18 -13.86
C LYS A 43 -1.10 -47.80 -15.31
N PRO A 44 -2.15 -46.99 -15.54
CA PRO A 44 -2.38 -46.39 -16.85
C PRO A 44 -1.47 -45.18 -17.09
N ALA A 45 -0.94 -45.11 -18.31
CA ALA A 45 0.04 -44.16 -18.79
C ALA A 45 -0.56 -42.80 -19.17
N ARG A 46 0.32 -41.78 -19.10
CA ARG A 46 0.17 -40.40 -19.55
C ARG A 46 -0.08 -40.33 -21.08
N PRO A 47 -1.04 -39.54 -21.58
CA PRO A 47 -1.20 -39.37 -23.02
C PRO A 47 -0.09 -38.50 -23.61
N LYS A 48 0.46 -38.97 -24.74
CA LYS A 48 1.49 -38.30 -25.54
C LYS A 48 0.90 -37.15 -26.35
N ARG A 49 1.71 -36.09 -26.40
CA ARG A 49 1.73 -34.97 -27.35
C ARG A 49 1.45 -35.41 -28.80
N VAL A 50 0.42 -34.83 -29.41
CA VAL A 50 0.26 -34.77 -30.87
C VAL A 50 0.80 -33.41 -31.33
N GLN A 51 1.81 -33.44 -32.19
CA GLN A 51 2.31 -32.27 -32.90
C GLN A 51 1.48 -32.13 -34.18
N GLN A 52 0.90 -30.96 -34.43
CA GLN A 52 0.41 -30.58 -35.76
C GLN A 52 1.36 -29.55 -36.38
N PRO A 53 1.70 -29.65 -37.68
CA PRO A 53 2.66 -28.74 -38.32
C PRO A 53 2.01 -27.43 -38.77
N ILE A 54 2.69 -26.34 -38.41
CA ILE A 54 2.95 -25.06 -39.11
C ILE A 54 1.96 -24.59 -40.20
N ALA A 55 1.44 -23.38 -40.01
CA ALA A 55 1.37 -22.37 -41.08
C ALA A 55 1.82 -21.01 -40.53
N VAL A 56 3.07 -20.64 -40.86
CA VAL A 56 3.60 -19.28 -40.70
C VAL A 56 2.86 -18.37 -41.69
N ARG A 57 2.26 -17.28 -41.21
CA ARG A 57 1.93 -16.13 -42.05
C ARG A 57 2.74 -14.94 -41.55
N GLN A 58 3.81 -14.63 -42.27
CA GLN A 58 4.46 -13.32 -42.24
C GLN A 58 4.17 -12.59 -43.56
N PRO A 59 4.23 -11.25 -43.55
CA PRO A 59 3.52 -10.38 -44.47
C PRO A 59 4.22 -10.24 -45.82
N THR A 60 3.41 -10.24 -46.89
CA THR A 60 3.89 -9.92 -48.23
C THR A 60 4.03 -8.41 -48.39
N ALA A 61 5.26 -7.96 -48.59
CA ALA A 61 5.58 -6.65 -49.15
C ALA A 61 5.21 -6.61 -50.64
N ALA A 62 4.56 -5.53 -51.07
CA ALA A 62 4.48 -5.15 -52.48
C ALA A 62 4.58 -3.62 -52.58
N ALA A 63 5.67 -3.17 -53.17
CA ALA A 63 5.87 -1.91 -53.87
C ALA A 63 6.65 -2.27 -55.15
N PRO A 64 6.78 -1.41 -56.18
CA PRO A 64 6.32 -0.02 -56.32
C PRO A 64 5.57 0.25 -57.66
N GLU A 65 4.99 1.44 -57.83
CA GLU A 65 5.07 2.13 -59.13
C GLU A 65 4.75 3.64 -59.02
N ASN A 66 5.59 4.43 -59.69
CA ASN A 66 5.62 5.89 -59.77
C ASN A 66 4.46 6.46 -60.61
N ARG A 67 3.98 7.67 -60.26
CA ARG A 67 4.03 8.83 -61.18
C ARG A 67 3.57 10.15 -60.54
N ASN A 68 4.52 11.09 -60.55
CA ASN A 68 4.47 12.50 -60.92
C ASN A 68 3.63 13.53 -60.13
N ASP A 69 4.40 14.49 -59.60
CA ASP A 69 4.28 15.95 -59.78
C ASP A 69 2.93 16.62 -59.58
N THR A 70 2.85 17.50 -58.57
CA THR A 70 2.56 18.92 -58.79
C THR A 70 3.02 19.73 -57.57
N VAL A 71 3.97 20.63 -57.82
CA VAL A 71 4.38 21.74 -56.94
C VAL A 71 3.38 22.87 -57.11
N MET A 72 2.73 23.34 -56.03
CA MET A 72 2.22 24.72 -55.91
C MET A 72 2.10 25.11 -54.42
N ALA A 73 3.04 25.93 -53.95
CA ALA A 73 2.82 26.97 -52.93
C ALA A 73 2.69 28.30 -53.70
N PRO A 74 1.91 29.30 -53.26
CA PRO A 74 2.23 30.12 -52.07
C PRO A 74 0.97 30.47 -51.24
N THR A 75 1.04 31.17 -50.11
CA THR A 75 0.83 32.63 -50.07
C THR A 75 1.32 33.20 -48.73
N GLN A 76 2.10 34.27 -48.83
CA GLN A 76 2.56 35.15 -47.76
C GLN A 76 1.40 35.95 -47.15
N VAL A 77 1.50 36.30 -45.86
CA VAL A 77 0.81 37.47 -45.31
C VAL A 77 1.83 38.41 -44.68
N THR A 78 1.71 39.65 -45.12
CA THR A 78 2.61 40.80 -45.03
C THR A 78 2.54 41.51 -43.68
N GLN A 79 3.67 42.11 -43.31
CA GLN A 79 3.86 43.06 -42.21
C GLN A 79 3.87 44.50 -42.78
N PRO A 80 3.47 45.52 -42.00
CA PRO A 80 4.20 46.80 -41.94
C PRO A 80 4.51 47.14 -40.47
N GLU A 81 5.74 47.51 -40.04
CA GLU A 81 6.44 48.80 -40.24
C GLU A 81 5.61 49.98 -39.70
N ALA A 82 6.05 50.91 -38.86
CA ALA A 82 7.17 51.17 -37.95
C ALA A 82 6.69 52.36 -37.08
N ASP A 83 7.19 52.57 -35.87
CA ASP A 83 7.38 53.95 -35.38
C ASP A 83 8.38 54.06 -34.23
N GLU A 84 9.08 55.18 -34.26
CA GLU A 84 10.36 55.48 -33.63
C GLU A 84 10.26 55.92 -32.15
N LEU A 85 11.40 55.81 -31.46
CA LEU A 85 11.71 56.50 -30.20
C LEU A 85 11.80 58.02 -30.42
N PRO A 86 11.71 58.82 -29.34
CA PRO A 86 12.91 59.58 -29.04
C PRO A 86 13.29 59.63 -27.56
N ALA A 87 14.61 59.71 -27.35
CA ALA A 87 15.28 60.03 -26.11
C ALA A 87 15.51 61.55 -25.97
N VAL A 88 15.51 62.05 -24.74
CA VAL A 88 16.25 63.26 -24.28
C VAL A 88 16.44 63.15 -22.75
N LEU A 89 17.67 62.89 -22.28
CA LEU A 89 18.62 63.82 -21.63
C LEU A 89 18.03 64.51 -20.38
N THR A 90 18.64 64.48 -19.19
CA THR A 90 19.93 65.12 -18.89
C THR A 90 20.47 64.67 -17.51
N ALA A 91 21.79 64.67 -17.37
CA ALA A 91 22.54 64.35 -16.16
C ALA A 91 22.51 65.46 -15.09
N GLN A 92 22.56 65.07 -13.80
CA GLN A 92 23.16 65.88 -12.72
C GLN A 92 23.86 64.96 -11.72
N THR A 93 25.15 65.22 -11.52
CA THR A 93 25.99 64.71 -10.43
C THR A 93 25.79 65.56 -9.18
N ALA A 94 25.57 64.91 -8.03
CA ALA A 94 25.92 65.46 -6.72
C ALA A 94 26.23 64.34 -5.73
N ASP A 95 27.31 64.57 -5.01
CA ASP A 95 28.03 63.74 -4.05
C ASP A 95 27.24 63.59 -2.72
N ASN A 96 27.13 62.37 -2.17
CA ASN A 96 27.09 62.10 -0.72
C ASN A 96 27.01 60.60 -0.37
N ALA A 97 28.06 60.12 0.31
CA ALA A 97 28.15 59.09 1.37
C ALA A 97 27.49 57.69 1.18
N PRO A 98 28.16 56.60 1.63
CA PRO A 98 27.67 55.24 1.45
C PRO A 98 26.50 54.96 2.39
N VAL A 99 25.31 54.74 1.84
CA VAL A 99 24.24 54.03 2.53
C VAL A 99 24.53 52.53 2.42
N GLU A 100 24.78 51.91 3.57
CA GLU A 100 24.81 50.46 3.76
C GLU A 100 23.59 49.84 3.07
N ALA A 101 23.83 49.07 2.01
CA ALA A 101 22.82 48.25 1.38
C ALA A 101 22.41 47.17 2.38
N PHE A 102 21.30 47.40 3.09
CA PHE A 102 20.59 46.33 3.77
C PHE A 102 20.25 45.27 2.72
N SER A 103 20.96 44.15 2.77
CA SER A 103 20.59 42.96 2.03
C SER A 103 19.20 42.55 2.51
N PRO A 104 18.20 42.37 1.62
CA PRO A 104 16.92 41.85 2.05
C PRO A 104 17.15 40.46 2.67
N LEU A 105 16.59 40.25 3.87
CA LEU A 105 16.55 38.92 4.45
C LEU A 105 16.01 37.94 3.39
N PRO A 106 16.65 36.79 3.18
CA PRO A 106 16.12 35.81 2.25
C PRO A 106 14.71 35.44 2.71
N ALA A 107 13.75 35.50 1.79
CA ALA A 107 12.40 35.00 2.01
C ALA A 107 12.48 33.58 2.61
N PRO A 108 11.56 33.21 3.52
CA PRO A 108 11.54 31.87 4.09
C PRO A 108 11.47 30.87 2.94
N ARG A 109 12.58 30.15 2.76
CA ARG A 109 12.66 29.04 1.82
C ARG A 109 11.58 28.03 2.25
N PRO A 110 10.76 27.49 1.33
CA PRO A 110 9.92 26.35 1.70
C PRO A 110 10.82 25.26 2.31
N PRO A 111 10.31 24.43 3.24
CA PRO A 111 11.08 23.33 3.78
C PRO A 111 11.71 22.59 2.60
N ARG A 112 13.04 22.52 2.58
CA ARG A 112 13.77 21.74 1.58
C ARG A 112 13.13 20.36 1.62
N GLU A 113 12.45 19.96 0.55
CA GLU A 113 12.09 18.55 0.35
C GLU A 113 13.42 17.82 0.37
N ALA A 114 13.82 17.36 1.55
CA ALA A 114 14.93 16.46 1.70
C ALA A 114 14.44 15.21 1.01
N VAL A 115 14.90 15.00 -0.22
CA VAL A 115 14.94 13.67 -0.83
C VAL A 115 15.94 12.91 0.05
N GLN A 116 15.47 12.47 1.22
CA GLN A 116 16.26 11.65 2.12
C GLN A 116 16.60 10.40 1.33
N SER A 117 17.89 10.05 1.28
CA SER A 117 18.32 8.81 0.67
C SER A 117 17.55 7.67 1.32
N LEU A 118 16.77 6.93 0.53
CA LEU A 118 15.88 5.85 0.95
C LEU A 118 16.64 4.59 1.39
N LYS A 119 17.89 4.72 1.85
CA LYS A 119 18.74 3.57 2.16
C LYS A 119 18.11 2.72 3.25
N VAL A 120 17.69 1.52 2.86
CA VAL A 120 17.14 0.51 3.76
C VAL A 120 18.22 -0.54 3.99
N HIS A 121 18.60 -0.73 5.24
CA HIS A 121 19.60 -1.72 5.66
C HIS A 121 19.01 -2.77 6.60
N ALA A 122 17.84 -2.51 7.18
CA ALA A 122 17.11 -3.42 8.04
C ALA A 122 15.69 -3.63 7.51
N LEU A 123 15.42 -4.83 6.97
CA LEU A 123 14.07 -5.28 6.69
C LEU A 123 13.49 -5.99 7.92
N PRO A 124 12.21 -5.78 8.25
CA PRO A 124 11.56 -6.57 9.28
C PRO A 124 11.59 -8.06 8.92
N PRO A 125 11.81 -8.97 9.89
CA PRO A 125 11.76 -10.41 9.60
C PRO A 125 10.36 -10.82 9.12
N PRO A 126 10.23 -11.94 8.38
CA PRO A 126 8.94 -12.50 8.02
C PRO A 126 8.01 -12.63 9.22
N MET A 127 6.76 -12.22 9.05
CA MET A 127 5.80 -12.14 10.15
C MET A 127 4.36 -12.16 9.65
N ARG A 128 3.50 -12.88 10.37
CA ARG A 128 2.05 -12.77 10.25
C ARG A 128 1.54 -11.88 11.38
N LEU A 129 0.87 -10.78 11.06
CA LEU A 129 0.20 -9.88 12.00
C LEU A 129 -1.31 -10.01 11.84
N SER A 130 -2.02 -10.32 12.92
CA SER A 130 -3.47 -10.31 12.95
C SER A 130 -3.98 -9.03 13.60
N TYR A 131 -5.03 -8.44 13.04
CA TYR A 131 -5.67 -7.23 13.55
C TYR A 131 -7.14 -7.46 13.85
N THR A 132 -7.62 -6.73 14.84
CA THR A 132 -9.05 -6.43 15.02
C THR A 132 -9.36 -5.13 14.27
N VAL A 133 -10.38 -5.16 13.43
CA VAL A 133 -10.75 -4.03 12.56
C VAL A 133 -12.05 -3.41 13.05
N GLN A 134 -12.03 -2.09 13.25
CA GLN A 134 -13.20 -1.28 13.58
C GLN A 134 -13.49 -0.31 12.45
N ALA A 135 -14.78 -0.04 12.18
CA ALA A 135 -15.19 0.91 11.15
C ALA A 135 -16.39 1.73 11.60
N ASP A 136 -16.54 2.96 11.09
CA ASP A 136 -17.52 3.95 11.59
C ASP A 136 -18.98 3.44 11.56
N LYS A 137 -19.35 2.68 10.53
CA LYS A 137 -20.72 2.23 10.24
C LYS A 137 -20.97 0.77 10.60
N PHE A 138 -20.01 0.10 11.24
CA PHE A 138 -20.12 -1.32 11.53
C PHE A 138 -19.97 -1.56 13.04
N PRO A 139 -21.04 -1.99 13.74
CA PRO A 139 -21.01 -2.19 15.19
C PRO A 139 -20.20 -3.44 15.60
N PHE A 140 -19.82 -4.28 14.63
CA PHE A 140 -19.04 -5.49 14.85
C PHE A 140 -17.59 -5.28 14.44
N SER A 141 -16.68 -5.83 15.23
CA SER A 141 -15.28 -5.88 14.84
C SER A 141 -15.05 -6.99 13.82
N LEU A 142 -14.28 -6.68 12.79
CA LEU A 142 -13.84 -7.63 11.76
C LEU A 142 -12.40 -8.07 12.05
N ASN A 143 -11.90 -9.00 11.24
CA ASN A 143 -10.51 -9.42 11.31
C ASN A 143 -9.80 -9.07 10.01
N SER A 144 -8.54 -8.65 10.13
CA SER A 144 -7.61 -8.61 9.01
C SER A 144 -6.28 -9.27 9.37
N GLU A 145 -5.56 -9.70 8.35
CA GLU A 145 -4.25 -10.32 8.49
C GLU A 145 -3.27 -9.72 7.49
N LEU A 146 -2.13 -9.23 7.98
CA LEU A 146 -0.97 -8.88 7.17
C LEU A 146 0.05 -10.01 7.26
N LEU A 147 0.29 -10.68 6.15
CA LEU A 147 1.40 -11.60 5.97
C LEU A 147 2.53 -10.86 5.26
N TRP A 148 3.67 -10.76 5.93
CA TRP A 148 4.91 -10.22 5.41
C TRP A 148 5.95 -11.35 5.29
N SER A 149 6.55 -11.51 4.13
CA SER A 149 7.63 -12.48 3.91
C SER A 149 8.65 -11.97 2.89
N HIS A 150 9.89 -12.45 3.03
CA HIS A 150 10.95 -12.21 2.05
C HIS A 150 12.06 -13.25 2.21
N ASP A 151 12.84 -13.47 1.14
CA ASP A 151 14.05 -14.30 1.16
C ASP A 151 15.36 -13.46 1.12
N GLY A 152 15.21 -12.13 1.18
CA GLY A 152 16.32 -11.16 1.09
C GLY A 152 16.60 -10.68 -0.33
N LYS A 153 16.01 -11.30 -1.36
CA LYS A 153 16.04 -10.84 -2.76
C LYS A 153 14.66 -10.47 -3.28
N HIS A 154 13.65 -11.23 -2.88
CA HIS A 154 12.26 -11.02 -3.24
C HIS A 154 11.41 -10.89 -1.98
N PHE A 155 10.32 -10.14 -2.09
CA PHE A 155 9.36 -9.97 -1.01
C PHE A 155 7.93 -10.26 -1.46
N GLU A 156 7.10 -10.60 -0.49
CA GLU A 156 5.65 -10.64 -0.62
C GLU A 156 5.00 -10.02 0.62
N ALA A 157 4.08 -9.08 0.38
CA ALA A 157 3.16 -8.58 1.38
C ALA A 157 1.74 -8.93 0.94
N ARG A 158 0.95 -9.50 1.86
CA ARG A 158 -0.43 -9.90 1.63
C ARG A 158 -1.31 -9.38 2.77
N LEU A 159 -2.29 -8.54 2.45
CA LEU A 159 -3.24 -8.00 3.43
C LEU A 159 -4.64 -8.48 3.09
N GLU A 160 -5.24 -9.27 3.98
CA GLU A 160 -6.57 -9.83 3.81
C GLU A 160 -7.55 -9.26 4.84
N PHE A 161 -8.71 -8.81 4.37
CA PHE A 161 -9.85 -8.42 5.18
C PHE A 161 -10.96 -9.44 4.96
N SER A 162 -11.52 -9.99 6.03
CA SER A 162 -12.60 -10.99 5.93
C SER A 162 -13.78 -10.62 6.80
N ALA A 163 -14.97 -10.57 6.20
CA ALA A 163 -16.21 -10.17 6.83
C ALA A 163 -17.42 -10.86 6.18
N PHE A 164 -18.25 -11.54 6.97
CA PHE A 164 -19.55 -12.07 6.52
C PHE A 164 -19.50 -12.88 5.20
N GLY A 165 -18.49 -13.74 5.04
CA GLY A 165 -18.31 -14.56 3.83
C GLY A 165 -17.77 -13.82 2.61
N GLN A 166 -17.43 -12.53 2.74
CA GLN A 166 -16.69 -11.78 1.74
C GLN A 166 -15.25 -11.55 2.21
N SER A 167 -14.30 -11.56 1.28
CA SER A 167 -12.93 -11.17 1.56
C SER A 167 -12.40 -10.18 0.52
N ARG A 168 -11.58 -9.24 0.98
CA ARG A 168 -10.75 -8.37 0.14
C ARG A 168 -9.30 -8.70 0.41
N LEU A 169 -8.56 -8.89 -0.66
CA LEU A 169 -7.17 -9.31 -0.62
C LEU A 169 -6.32 -8.32 -1.41
N GLN A 170 -5.39 -7.66 -0.73
CA GLN A 170 -4.32 -6.92 -1.37
C GLN A 170 -3.04 -7.74 -1.36
N THR A 171 -2.28 -7.66 -2.44
CA THR A 171 -1.00 -8.36 -2.56
C THR A 171 0.01 -7.47 -3.28
N SER A 172 1.19 -7.33 -2.68
CA SER A 172 2.34 -6.69 -3.29
C SER A 172 3.49 -7.69 -3.35
N ARG A 173 4.14 -7.77 -4.51
CA ARG A 173 5.33 -8.60 -4.70
C ARG A 173 6.36 -7.85 -5.52
N GLY A 174 7.62 -8.11 -5.24
CA GLY A 174 8.72 -7.53 -6.01
C GLY A 174 10.07 -7.93 -5.47
N ASP A 175 11.05 -7.10 -5.81
CA ASP A 175 12.46 -7.31 -5.46
C ASP A 175 12.85 -6.45 -4.26
N ILE A 176 13.98 -6.79 -3.66
CA ILE A 176 14.63 -6.02 -2.60
C ILE A 176 15.91 -5.43 -3.19
N ALA A 177 15.99 -4.10 -3.15
CA ALA A 177 17.14 -3.32 -3.59
C ALA A 177 17.78 -2.59 -2.39
N PRO A 178 18.97 -1.98 -2.56
CA PRO A 178 19.60 -1.19 -1.50
C PRO A 178 18.76 -0.01 -0.96
N GLU A 179 17.84 0.49 -1.79
CA GLU A 179 16.90 1.57 -1.45
C GLU A 179 15.59 1.03 -0.80
N GLY A 180 15.52 -0.27 -0.54
CA GLY A 180 14.36 -0.96 0.04
C GLY A 180 13.55 -1.76 -0.97
N LEU A 181 12.23 -1.76 -0.78
CA LEU A 181 11.31 -2.56 -1.58
C LEU A 181 11.16 -1.97 -2.99
N GLU A 182 11.22 -2.84 -3.98
CA GLU A 182 10.92 -2.51 -5.38
C GLU A 182 9.74 -3.35 -5.86
N PRO A 183 8.48 -2.90 -5.65
CA PRO A 183 7.31 -3.63 -6.13
C PRO A 183 7.37 -3.81 -7.64
N LEU A 184 7.01 -5.00 -8.10
CA LEU A 184 6.84 -5.37 -9.51
C LEU A 184 5.36 -5.47 -9.88
N ARG A 185 4.52 -5.91 -8.92
CA ARG A 185 3.08 -5.99 -9.09
C ARG A 185 2.37 -5.73 -7.77
N PHE A 186 1.34 -4.89 -7.82
CA PHE A 186 0.34 -4.74 -6.76
C PHE A 186 -1.01 -5.20 -7.29
N SER A 187 -1.77 -5.97 -6.51
CA SER A 187 -3.15 -6.33 -6.83
C SER A 187 -4.09 -6.13 -5.65
N ASP A 188 -5.35 -5.82 -5.98
CA ASP A 188 -6.45 -5.63 -5.04
C ASP A 188 -7.66 -6.41 -5.57
N LYS A 189 -7.97 -7.50 -4.89
CA LYS A 189 -9.03 -8.44 -5.24
C LYS A 189 -10.15 -8.34 -4.21
N PHE A 190 -11.33 -7.92 -4.67
CA PHE A 190 -12.56 -8.00 -3.89
C PHE A 190 -13.60 -8.79 -4.68
N ARG A 191 -14.48 -8.11 -5.41
CA ARG A 191 -15.40 -8.74 -6.38
C ARG A 191 -14.71 -9.08 -7.70
N SER A 192 -13.81 -8.20 -8.13
CA SER A 192 -12.88 -8.39 -9.24
C SER A 192 -11.47 -8.05 -8.77
N GLU A 193 -10.46 -8.48 -9.53
CA GLU A 193 -9.06 -8.11 -9.30
C GLU A 193 -8.68 -6.94 -10.20
N VAL A 194 -8.08 -5.92 -9.61
CA VAL A 194 -7.38 -4.83 -10.31
C VAL A 194 -5.93 -4.80 -9.85
N ALA A 195 -5.03 -4.45 -10.75
CA ALA A 195 -3.59 -4.51 -10.50
C ALA A 195 -2.83 -3.38 -11.17
N ALA A 196 -1.69 -3.02 -10.58
CA ALA A 196 -0.67 -2.16 -11.15
C ALA A 196 0.61 -2.98 -11.41
N HIS A 197 1.25 -2.77 -12.55
CA HIS A 197 2.54 -3.36 -12.90
C HIS A 197 3.60 -2.27 -12.99
N PHE A 198 4.77 -2.55 -12.45
CA PHE A 198 5.87 -1.61 -12.35
C PHE A 198 6.96 -2.04 -13.33
N ASP A 199 7.06 -1.35 -14.47
CA ASP A 199 8.10 -1.57 -15.47
C ASP A 199 9.23 -0.57 -15.23
N ARG A 200 10.20 -0.96 -14.39
CA ARG A 200 11.36 -0.11 -14.04
C ARG A 200 12.28 0.13 -15.22
N GLN A 201 12.39 -0.82 -16.16
CA GLN A 201 13.20 -0.64 -17.36
C GLN A 201 12.63 0.45 -18.27
N LYS A 202 11.30 0.54 -18.36
CA LYS A 202 10.60 1.58 -19.13
C LYS A 202 10.23 2.82 -18.31
N GLY A 203 10.52 2.85 -17.01
CA GLY A 203 10.14 3.94 -16.12
C GLY A 203 8.63 4.19 -16.08
N LYS A 204 7.81 3.13 -16.10
CA LYS A 204 6.35 3.25 -16.26
C LYS A 204 5.56 2.30 -15.35
N VAL A 205 4.40 2.76 -14.89
CA VAL A 205 3.37 1.95 -14.23
C VAL A 205 2.18 1.77 -15.17
N THR A 206 1.71 0.54 -15.33
CA THR A 206 0.51 0.23 -16.13
C THR A 206 -0.58 -0.37 -15.23
N PHE A 207 -1.84 -0.05 -15.51
CA PHE A 207 -2.98 -0.47 -14.70
C PHE A 207 -3.88 -1.45 -15.46
N SER A 208 -4.24 -2.57 -14.82
CA SER A 208 -5.20 -3.52 -15.40
C SER A 208 -6.64 -2.99 -15.44
N ALA A 209 -6.88 -1.84 -14.82
CA ALA A 209 -8.16 -1.14 -14.85
C ALA A 209 -8.37 -0.30 -16.12
N ASN A 210 -7.45 -0.37 -17.09
CA ASN A 210 -7.45 0.44 -18.32
C ASN A 210 -7.49 1.96 -18.07
N THR A 211 -6.89 2.39 -16.95
CA THR A 211 -6.62 3.82 -16.70
C THR A 211 -5.29 4.21 -17.35
N PRO A 212 -5.06 5.52 -17.59
CA PRO A 212 -3.80 5.98 -18.17
C PRO A 212 -2.59 5.51 -17.38
N ASP A 213 -1.53 5.14 -18.09
CA ASP A 213 -0.25 4.80 -17.49
C ASP A 213 0.34 5.99 -16.71
N ALA A 214 1.19 5.70 -15.73
CA ALA A 214 1.89 6.71 -14.96
C ALA A 214 3.42 6.58 -15.10
N VAL A 215 4.14 7.69 -14.93
CA VAL A 215 5.61 7.66 -14.82
C VAL A 215 5.99 6.97 -13.51
N LEU A 216 6.94 6.04 -13.56
CA LEU A 216 7.47 5.35 -12.39
C LEU A 216 8.69 6.09 -11.85
N LEU A 217 8.58 6.63 -10.63
CA LEU A 217 9.67 7.31 -9.94
C LEU A 217 10.54 6.30 -9.18
N ALA A 218 11.80 6.66 -8.94
CA ALA A 218 12.69 5.89 -8.08
C ALA A 218 12.11 5.77 -6.66
N GLY A 219 12.24 4.60 -6.04
CA GLY A 219 11.69 4.34 -4.70
C GLY A 219 10.16 4.26 -4.62
N ALA A 220 9.44 4.33 -5.75
CA ALA A 220 7.99 4.22 -5.75
C ALA A 220 7.50 2.90 -5.14
N GLN A 221 6.43 3.01 -4.36
CA GLN A 221 5.78 1.93 -3.64
C GLN A 221 4.33 1.79 -4.09
N ASP A 222 3.69 0.67 -3.76
CA ASP A 222 2.24 0.54 -3.83
C ASP A 222 1.59 0.78 -2.45
N ARG A 223 0.25 0.86 -2.42
CA ARG A 223 -0.53 1.12 -1.20
C ARG A 223 -0.33 0.09 -0.07
N LEU A 224 0.20 -1.10 -0.35
CA LEU A 224 0.50 -2.12 0.65
C LEU A 224 1.99 -2.13 1.02
N SER A 225 2.89 -2.17 0.02
CA SER A 225 4.34 -2.18 0.27
C SER A 225 4.83 -0.92 1.00
N ILE A 226 4.17 0.24 0.81
CA ILE A 226 4.51 1.48 1.53
C ILE A 226 4.50 1.31 3.06
N LEU A 227 3.62 0.45 3.60
CA LEU A 227 3.53 0.21 5.04
C LEU A 227 4.82 -0.44 5.59
N VAL A 228 5.37 -1.38 4.82
CA VAL A 228 6.60 -2.10 5.19
C VAL A 228 7.83 -1.29 4.80
N GLN A 229 7.81 -0.55 3.69
CA GLN A 229 8.89 0.34 3.31
C GLN A 229 9.13 1.41 4.38
N LEU A 230 8.08 2.05 4.90
CA LEU A 230 8.20 3.03 5.99
C LEU A 230 8.75 2.38 7.26
N ALA A 231 8.29 1.16 7.59
CA ALA A 231 8.85 0.39 8.71
C ALA A 231 10.36 0.15 8.54
N ALA A 232 10.78 -0.30 7.35
CA ALA A 232 12.17 -0.61 7.05
C ALA A 232 13.06 0.65 7.03
N MET A 233 12.56 1.77 6.50
CA MET A 233 13.25 3.06 6.55
C MET A 233 13.50 3.50 7.98
N VAL A 234 12.46 3.54 8.82
CA VAL A 234 12.58 3.94 10.23
C VAL A 234 13.45 2.96 11.00
N ALA A 235 13.31 1.65 10.78
CA ALA A 235 14.13 0.63 11.43
C ALA A 235 15.63 0.73 11.07
N SER A 236 15.94 1.20 9.85
CA SER A 236 17.32 1.30 9.37
C SER A 236 18.07 2.48 10.00
N HIS A 237 17.40 3.62 10.19
CA HIS A 237 18.01 4.83 10.75
C HIS A 237 16.99 5.66 11.55
N PRO A 238 16.58 5.21 12.76
CA PRO A 238 15.54 5.89 13.54
C PRO A 238 15.84 7.38 13.79
N GLU A 239 17.12 7.72 14.00
CA GLU A 239 17.61 9.08 14.23
C GLU A 239 17.45 10.01 13.02
N ALA A 240 17.29 9.47 11.81
CA ALA A 240 17.02 10.23 10.59
C ALA A 240 15.56 10.70 10.47
N TYR A 241 14.68 10.22 11.37
CA TYR A 241 13.25 10.50 11.38
C TYR A 241 12.79 11.13 12.70
N PRO A 242 13.32 12.31 13.09
CA PRO A 242 12.74 13.07 14.20
C PRO A 242 11.31 13.53 13.86
N GLU A 243 10.57 13.97 14.89
CA GLU A 243 9.25 14.58 14.69
C GLU A 243 9.27 15.68 13.61
N ALA A 244 8.15 15.80 12.91
CA ALA A 244 7.90 16.73 11.81
C ALA A 244 8.72 16.46 10.54
N THR A 245 9.54 15.40 10.51
CA THR A 245 10.16 14.91 9.27
C THR A 245 9.07 14.55 8.28
N THR A 246 9.20 15.02 7.04
CA THR A 246 8.28 14.68 5.96
C THR A 246 8.96 13.72 4.99
N ILE A 247 8.31 12.59 4.76
CA ILE A 247 8.75 11.53 3.86
C ILE A 247 7.86 11.58 2.62
N ALA A 248 8.44 11.88 1.46
CA ALA A 248 7.75 11.93 0.18
C ALA A 248 8.00 10.64 -0.61
N ILE A 249 6.94 9.88 -0.90
CA ILE A 249 7.06 8.62 -1.66
C ILE A 249 5.93 8.52 -2.67
N GLN A 250 6.27 8.24 -3.92
CA GLN A 250 5.27 7.92 -4.94
C GLN A 250 4.57 6.62 -4.54
N THR A 251 3.26 6.70 -4.34
CA THR A 251 2.40 5.58 -3.92
C THR A 251 1.40 5.26 -5.01
N ILE A 252 1.45 4.02 -5.47
CA ILE A 252 0.68 3.51 -6.59
C ILE A 252 -0.52 2.73 -6.03
N GLY A 253 -1.71 3.20 -6.37
CA GLY A 253 -2.95 2.47 -6.14
C GLY A 253 -3.26 1.50 -7.27
N PRO A 254 -4.45 0.89 -7.25
CA PRO A 254 -4.88 0.00 -8.33
C PRO A 254 -5.23 0.71 -9.65
N ARG A 255 -5.33 2.04 -9.65
CA ARG A 255 -5.82 2.84 -10.79
C ARG A 255 -5.05 4.14 -11.05
N GLU A 256 -4.25 4.58 -10.09
CA GLU A 256 -3.63 5.90 -10.09
C GLU A 256 -2.28 5.84 -9.36
N ALA A 257 -1.45 6.84 -9.59
CA ALA A 257 -0.19 7.05 -8.91
C ALA A 257 -0.13 8.49 -8.39
N ASP A 258 0.15 8.65 -7.10
CA ASP A 258 0.26 9.97 -6.46
C ASP A 258 1.49 10.01 -5.55
N THR A 259 2.01 11.19 -5.28
CA THR A 259 3.06 11.35 -4.25
C THR A 259 2.40 11.53 -2.90
N TRP A 260 2.63 10.59 -1.99
CA TRP A 260 2.18 10.68 -0.60
C TRP A 260 3.26 11.34 0.25
N LEU A 261 2.81 12.26 1.12
CA LEU A 261 3.66 12.90 2.12
C LEU A 261 3.26 12.37 3.50
N PHE A 262 4.15 11.63 4.14
CA PHE A 262 4.00 11.19 5.51
C PHE A 262 4.78 12.10 6.45
N THR A 263 4.13 12.62 7.47
CA THR A 263 4.77 13.37 8.55
C THR A 263 5.01 12.44 9.73
N VAL A 264 6.25 12.39 10.20
CA VAL A 264 6.64 11.68 11.42
C VAL A 264 6.15 12.46 12.63
N GLY A 265 5.40 11.80 13.50
CA GLY A 265 4.91 12.34 14.76
C GLY A 265 5.70 11.81 15.95
N GLN A 266 5.06 11.82 17.11
CA GLN A 266 5.63 11.32 18.36
C GLN A 266 5.57 9.80 18.48
N MET A 267 6.37 9.28 19.42
CA MET A 267 6.13 7.96 20.00
C MET A 267 4.89 8.03 20.89
N GLU A 268 3.95 7.10 20.67
CA GLU A 268 2.72 6.99 21.44
C GLU A 268 2.62 5.61 22.10
N THR A 269 2.16 5.57 23.35
CA THR A 269 1.78 4.32 24.02
C THR A 269 0.34 3.99 23.68
N LEU A 270 0.12 2.85 23.04
CA LEU A 270 -1.17 2.38 22.55
C LEU A 270 -1.64 1.17 23.38
N THR A 271 -2.86 1.23 23.90
CA THR A 271 -3.55 0.04 24.40
C THR A 271 -4.25 -0.66 23.23
N LEU A 272 -3.68 -1.77 22.77
CA LEU A 272 -4.20 -2.56 21.63
C LEU A 272 -4.78 -3.89 22.11
N PRO A 273 -5.63 -4.57 21.32
CA PRO A 273 -6.15 -5.90 21.66
C PRO A 273 -5.08 -6.94 22.00
N GLY A 274 -3.90 -6.85 21.37
CA GLY A 274 -2.77 -7.74 21.65
C GLY A 274 -1.90 -7.36 22.84
N GLY A 275 -2.21 -6.24 23.51
CA GLY A 275 -1.42 -5.69 24.61
C GLY A 275 -0.96 -4.26 24.35
N GLU A 276 -0.26 -3.69 25.33
CA GLU A 276 0.30 -2.35 25.21
C GLU A 276 1.50 -2.34 24.26
N GLN A 277 1.58 -1.33 23.38
CA GLN A 277 2.69 -1.12 22.46
C GLN A 277 3.08 0.35 22.44
N THR A 278 4.38 0.63 22.49
CA THR A 278 4.90 1.97 22.21
C THR A 278 5.28 2.04 20.73
N ALA A 279 4.73 3.00 19.99
CA ALA A 279 4.84 3.05 18.53
C ALA A 279 5.01 4.47 17.99
N LEU A 280 5.84 4.61 16.96
CA LEU A 280 6.04 5.86 16.23
C LEU A 280 4.85 6.11 15.31
N LYS A 281 4.19 7.26 15.44
CA LYS A 281 3.08 7.63 14.56
C LYS A 281 3.59 8.32 13.29
N LEU A 282 3.09 7.88 12.13
CA LEU A 282 3.25 8.57 10.85
C LEU A 282 1.87 8.94 10.32
N VAL A 283 1.74 10.14 9.75
CA VAL A 283 0.46 10.66 9.24
C VAL A 283 0.60 11.18 7.83
N ARG A 284 -0.23 10.67 6.92
CA ARG A 284 -0.49 11.30 5.62
C ARG A 284 -1.79 12.08 5.70
N ASN A 285 -1.69 13.41 5.59
CA ASN A 285 -2.87 14.27 5.53
C ASN A 285 -3.40 14.40 4.09
N PRO A 286 -4.72 14.53 3.91
CA PRO A 286 -5.32 14.88 2.62
C PRO A 286 -4.77 16.20 2.08
N ARG A 287 -4.50 16.28 0.76
CA ARG A 287 -4.02 17.51 0.09
C ARG A 287 -4.95 17.97 -1.03
N LYS A 288 -5.81 17.08 -1.53
CA LYS A 288 -6.82 17.34 -2.55
C LYS A 288 -8.19 16.91 -2.03
N GLU A 289 -9.24 17.35 -2.71
CA GLU A 289 -10.57 16.78 -2.51
C GLU A 289 -10.52 15.26 -2.80
N PHE A 290 -11.27 14.47 -2.02
CA PHE A 290 -11.30 12.99 -2.09
C PHE A 290 -10.04 12.24 -1.62
N ASP A 291 -9.01 12.94 -1.15
CA ASP A 291 -7.87 12.29 -0.54
C ASP A 291 -8.24 11.61 0.79
N GLN A 292 -7.70 10.41 1.01
CA GLN A 292 -7.80 9.69 2.28
C GLN A 292 -6.74 10.16 3.30
N ARG A 293 -7.10 10.29 4.57
CA ARG A 293 -6.10 10.41 5.65
C ARG A 293 -5.60 9.01 6.02
N VAL A 294 -4.28 8.84 6.13
CA VAL A 294 -3.68 7.58 6.59
C VAL A 294 -2.87 7.87 7.85
N GLU A 295 -3.15 7.14 8.92
CA GLU A 295 -2.37 7.16 10.16
C GLU A 295 -1.80 5.75 10.38
N LEU A 296 -0.50 5.69 10.64
CA LEU A 296 0.26 4.46 10.75
C LEU A 296 1.06 4.51 12.04
N TRP A 297 1.01 3.45 12.85
CA TRP A 297 1.81 3.34 14.07
C TRP A 297 2.78 2.17 13.96
N LEU A 298 4.07 2.47 14.03
CA LEU A 298 5.17 1.53 13.84
C LEU A 298 5.82 1.20 15.19
N ALA A 299 5.74 -0.04 15.66
CA ALA A 299 6.26 -0.39 16.99
C ALA A 299 7.70 -0.92 16.92
N PRO A 300 8.69 -0.30 17.59
CA PRO A 300 10.06 -0.80 17.61
C PRO A 300 10.18 -2.25 18.11
N ALA A 301 9.36 -2.62 19.11
CA ALA A 301 9.29 -3.98 19.65
C ALA A 301 8.88 -5.05 18.60
N MET A 302 8.25 -4.60 17.50
CA MET A 302 7.78 -5.42 16.39
C MET A 302 8.62 -5.21 15.13
N SER A 303 9.90 -4.84 15.26
CA SER A 303 10.76 -4.47 14.13
C SER A 303 10.14 -3.35 13.26
N TYR A 304 9.49 -2.40 13.93
CA TYR A 304 8.74 -1.30 13.31
C TYR A 304 7.57 -1.71 12.41
N LEU A 305 7.15 -2.98 12.41
CA LEU A 305 5.94 -3.37 11.68
C LEU A 305 4.70 -2.64 12.23
N PRO A 306 3.68 -2.40 11.38
CA PRO A 306 2.56 -1.56 11.75
C PRO A 306 1.67 -2.26 12.77
N VAL A 307 1.58 -1.70 13.98
CA VAL A 307 0.69 -2.20 15.04
C VAL A 307 -0.69 -1.55 15.02
N ARG A 308 -0.83 -0.43 14.31
CA ARG A 308 -2.14 0.16 14.01
C ARG A 308 -2.11 0.84 12.65
N ILE A 309 -3.18 0.69 11.88
CA ILE A 309 -3.37 1.35 10.59
C ILE A 309 -4.78 1.91 10.59
N ARG A 310 -4.91 3.24 10.51
CA ARG A 310 -6.20 3.90 10.39
C ARG A 310 -6.27 4.66 9.07
N ILE A 311 -7.25 4.32 8.25
CA ILE A 311 -7.55 5.01 7.01
C ILE A 311 -8.90 5.70 7.19
N THR A 312 -8.94 7.01 6.94
CA THR A 312 -10.18 7.80 6.95
C THR A 312 -10.41 8.35 5.56
N GLU A 313 -11.53 7.95 4.95
CA GLU A 313 -11.99 8.42 3.66
C GLU A 313 -12.43 9.90 3.73
N ALA A 314 -12.52 10.57 2.59
CA ALA A 314 -12.91 11.98 2.53
C ALA A 314 -14.30 12.28 3.10
N ASN A 315 -15.20 11.28 3.11
CA ASN A 315 -16.53 11.39 3.71
C ASN A 315 -16.56 11.16 5.23
N GLY A 316 -15.39 11.00 5.87
CA GLY A 316 -15.24 10.75 7.30
C GLY A 316 -15.38 9.27 7.72
N ALA A 317 -15.80 8.38 6.82
CA ALA A 317 -15.81 6.95 7.10
C ALA A 317 -14.39 6.46 7.32
N TYR A 318 -14.18 5.56 8.27
CA TYR A 318 -12.85 5.05 8.56
C TYR A 318 -12.81 3.54 8.73
N VAL A 319 -11.62 2.99 8.53
CA VAL A 319 -11.23 1.64 8.90
C VAL A 319 -10.00 1.75 9.80
N ASP A 320 -10.08 1.18 11.00
CA ASP A 320 -9.02 1.19 12.02
C ASP A 320 -8.63 -0.25 12.38
N GLN A 321 -7.45 -0.66 11.91
CA GLN A 321 -6.86 -1.97 12.15
C GLN A 321 -5.96 -1.87 13.37
N LYS A 322 -6.28 -2.62 14.44
CA LYS A 322 -5.52 -2.62 15.71
C LYS A 322 -4.91 -3.99 15.93
N TRP A 323 -3.61 -4.03 16.17
CA TRP A 323 -2.86 -5.28 16.33
C TRP A 323 -3.42 -6.13 17.48
N ARG A 324 -3.55 -7.42 17.21
CA ARG A 324 -4.07 -8.43 18.13
C ARG A 324 -3.04 -9.50 18.45
N ALA A 325 -2.30 -9.96 17.46
CA ALA A 325 -1.33 -11.04 17.62
C ALA A 325 -0.31 -11.02 16.48
N SER A 326 0.83 -11.65 16.71
CA SER A 326 1.90 -11.82 15.72
C SER A 326 2.56 -13.18 15.83
N HIS A 327 2.89 -13.79 14.69
CA HIS A 327 3.60 -15.06 14.61
C HIS A 327 4.81 -14.92 13.68
N LYS A 328 5.97 -15.43 14.11
CA LYS A 328 7.25 -15.32 13.39
C LYS A 328 7.43 -16.35 12.27
N ASP A 329 6.54 -17.34 12.20
CA ASP A 329 6.49 -18.34 11.13
C ASP A 329 5.08 -18.31 10.50
N PRO A 330 4.95 -17.85 9.24
CA PRO A 330 3.68 -17.85 8.54
C PRO A 330 3.28 -19.21 7.96
#